data_AF-A0A076HNV9-F1
#
_entry.id   AF-A0A076HNV9-F1
#
_cell.length_a   1.000
_cell.length_b   1.000
_cell.length_c   1.000
_cell.angle_alpha   90.00
_cell.angle_beta   90.00
_cell.angle_gamma   90.00
#
_symmetry.space_group_name_H-M   'P 1'
#
loop_
_entity.id
_entity.type
_entity.pdbx_description
1 polymer ?
#
loop_
_entity_poly.entity_id
_entity_poly.type
_entity_poly.pdbx_seq_one_letter_code
_entity_poly.pdbx_strand_id
1 'polypeptide(L)'
;MLHSAHCALMSMTSSGVLVVAGTHGNEVNAPWLLQQWRANPVLIDAAGLPVQKVIGNPEAFRRRRRYIDRDLNRCFLPDLVECETSGLEFQRARELLRLHGADGENPCAVVIDLHSTTAAMGNSLVVYGRRPADLAFAALVQGALGLPIYLHEADPEQTGFLVESWPCGLVIEVGPVPQGVLNARIVEQTRLGLQMCLRSLEHALQGEARLPDALVVHRHLGSRDLPKSDNGEPQALIHPELQGRDWHDIDPAQAMFRAADGSDRGEEWVAGEIPVFLNEAAYAEKSIAFSLTRREVWPVEVTWLQALQQLIRAA
;
A
#
# COMPACT_ATOMS: atom_id res chain seq x y z
N MET A 1 -42.59 40.00 -7.53
CA MET A 1 -41.70 39.48 -8.59
C MET A 1 -40.27 39.50 -8.05
N LEU A 2 -39.62 38.34 -8.13
CA LEU A 2 -38.19 38.07 -8.00
C LEU A 2 -37.56 38.19 -6.59
N HIS A 3 -37.65 37.06 -5.88
CA HIS A 3 -36.66 36.62 -4.90
C HIS A 3 -35.29 36.48 -5.60
N SER A 4 -34.29 37.20 -5.11
CA SER A 4 -32.88 36.92 -5.41
C SER A 4 -32.45 35.72 -4.56
N ALA A 5 -32.46 34.53 -5.15
CA ALA A 5 -31.80 33.36 -4.60
C ALA A 5 -30.28 33.61 -4.62
N HIS A 6 -29.74 34.06 -3.49
CA HIS A 6 -28.32 33.90 -3.21
C HIS A 6 -28.05 32.40 -3.09
N CYS A 7 -27.45 31.84 -4.13
CA CYS A 7 -26.89 30.51 -4.12
C CYS A 7 -25.72 30.54 -3.13
N ALA A 8 -25.99 30.25 -1.86
CA ALA A 8 -24.96 29.88 -0.92
C ALA A 8 -24.39 28.56 -1.41
N LEU A 9 -23.27 28.62 -2.14
CA LEU A 9 -22.35 27.50 -2.23
C LEU A 9 -21.96 27.16 -0.78
N MET A 10 -22.63 26.17 -0.22
CA MET A 10 -22.15 25.52 0.99
C MET A 10 -20.76 25.01 0.63
N SER A 11 -19.73 25.64 1.18
CA SER A 11 -18.38 25.09 1.23
C SER A 11 -18.49 23.79 2.03
N MET A 12 -18.81 22.68 1.36
CA MET A 12 -18.62 21.36 1.90
C MET A 12 -17.11 21.21 2.11
N THR A 13 -16.67 21.35 3.35
CA THR A 13 -15.33 20.99 3.76
C THR A 13 -15.15 19.52 3.42
N SER A 14 -14.29 19.22 2.45
CA SER A 14 -13.98 17.83 2.13
C SER A 14 -13.07 17.25 3.21
N SER A 15 -13.24 15.97 3.51
CA SER A 15 -12.39 15.29 4.48
C SER A 15 -10.96 15.21 3.98
N GLY A 16 -9.99 15.41 4.88
CA GLY A 16 -8.56 15.42 4.52
C GLY A 16 -8.09 14.11 3.89
N VAL A 17 -7.14 14.21 2.97
CA VAL A 17 -6.37 13.06 2.45
C VAL A 17 -4.99 13.07 3.09
N LEU A 18 -4.61 11.99 3.76
CA LEU A 18 -3.27 11.81 4.29
C LEU A 18 -2.41 11.04 3.29
N VAL A 19 -1.31 11.63 2.84
CA VAL A 19 -0.28 10.95 2.06
C VAL A 19 0.93 10.70 2.95
N VAL A 20 1.21 9.43 3.22
CA VAL A 20 2.34 9.00 4.03
C VAL A 20 3.42 8.44 3.12
N ALA A 21 4.66 8.86 3.34
CA ALA A 21 5.83 8.25 2.71
C ALA A 21 6.90 7.97 3.75
N GLY A 22 7.73 6.96 3.51
CA GLY A 22 8.80 6.62 4.46
C GLY A 22 8.24 6.10 5.77
N THR A 23 7.11 5.36 5.71
CA THR A 23 6.69 4.45 6.79
C THR A 23 7.85 3.50 7.11
N HIS A 24 8.57 3.06 6.09
CA HIS A 24 9.91 2.48 6.20
C HIS A 24 10.99 3.48 5.77
N GLY A 25 11.96 3.75 6.63
CA GLY A 25 12.93 4.85 6.44
C GLY A 25 13.98 4.63 5.35
N ASN A 26 14.16 3.40 4.88
CA ASN A 26 15.08 3.04 3.80
C ASN A 26 14.39 3.00 2.42
N GLU A 27 13.09 3.22 2.33
CA GLU A 27 12.36 3.37 1.06
C GLU A 27 12.33 4.85 0.67
N VAL A 28 13.41 5.30 0.01
CA VAL A 28 13.74 6.73 -0.08
C VAL A 28 13.04 7.50 -1.21
N ASN A 29 12.43 6.79 -2.16
CA ASN A 29 11.83 7.37 -3.36
C ASN A 29 10.62 8.25 -3.05
N ALA A 30 9.64 7.73 -2.31
CA ALA A 30 8.44 8.48 -1.95
C ALA A 30 8.73 9.67 -1.00
N PRO A 31 9.57 9.54 0.05
CA PRO A 31 10.00 10.69 0.85
C PRO A 31 10.65 11.80 0.02
N TRP A 32 11.50 11.45 -0.95
CA TRP A 32 12.11 12.42 -1.86
C TRP A 32 11.06 13.11 -2.72
N LEU A 33 10.11 12.34 -3.29
CA LEU A 33 8.99 12.90 -4.07
C LEU A 33 8.15 13.88 -3.24
N LEU A 34 7.83 13.55 -1.99
CA LEU A 34 7.09 14.43 -1.08
C LEU A 34 7.85 15.73 -0.79
N GLN A 35 9.17 15.65 -0.61
CA GLN A 35 10.02 16.84 -0.44
C GLN A 35 10.00 17.71 -1.69
N GLN A 36 10.11 17.12 -2.89
CA GLN A 36 10.02 17.87 -4.14
C GLN A 36 8.64 18.51 -4.32
N TRP A 37 7.56 17.77 -4.02
CA TRP A 37 6.20 18.30 -4.12
C TRP A 37 5.93 19.43 -3.12
N ARG A 38 6.55 19.42 -1.94
CA ARG A 38 6.50 20.57 -1.01
C ARG A 38 7.23 21.79 -1.56
N ALA A 39 8.41 21.59 -2.17
CA ALA A 39 9.19 22.68 -2.76
C ALA A 39 8.55 23.24 -4.04
N ASN A 40 7.86 22.39 -4.80
CA ASN A 40 7.20 22.73 -6.04
C ASN A 40 5.78 22.11 -6.10
N PRO A 41 4.75 22.84 -5.62
CA PRO A 41 3.38 22.33 -5.54
C PRO A 41 2.76 21.89 -6.87
N VAL A 42 3.24 22.39 -8.02
CA VAL A 42 2.69 22.03 -9.33
C VAL A 42 3.16 20.65 -9.84
N LEU A 43 4.11 19.99 -9.17
CA LEU A 43 4.61 18.67 -9.56
C LEU A 43 3.54 17.56 -9.48
N ILE A 44 2.62 17.70 -8.52
CA ILE A 44 1.50 16.78 -8.33
C ILE A 44 0.27 17.64 -8.14
N ASP A 45 -0.65 17.48 -9.08
CA ASP A 45 -1.97 18.08 -9.01
C ASP A 45 -2.76 17.43 -7.88
N ALA A 46 -3.07 18.21 -6.84
CA ALA A 46 -3.86 17.77 -5.70
C ALA A 46 -5.35 17.61 -6.01
N ALA A 47 -5.79 17.96 -7.23
CA ALA A 47 -7.19 17.88 -7.66
C ALA A 47 -8.14 18.66 -6.72
N GLY A 48 -7.66 19.81 -6.20
CA GLY A 48 -8.41 20.63 -5.23
C GLY A 48 -8.61 20.01 -3.85
N LEU A 49 -8.06 18.82 -3.57
CA LEU A 49 -8.25 18.13 -2.30
C LEU A 49 -7.33 18.70 -1.19
N PRO A 50 -7.79 18.72 0.07
CA PRO A 50 -6.96 19.04 1.23
C PRO A 50 -6.00 17.88 1.53
N VAL A 51 -4.78 17.94 0.99
CA VAL A 51 -3.77 16.88 1.16
C VAL A 51 -2.75 17.21 2.24
N GLN A 52 -2.69 16.37 3.28
CA GLN A 52 -1.64 16.37 4.29
C GLN A 52 -0.53 15.43 3.88
N LYS A 53 0.72 15.92 3.85
CA LYS A 53 1.90 15.17 3.40
C LYS A 53 2.77 14.87 4.60
N VAL A 54 3.06 13.61 4.90
CA VAL A 54 3.77 13.22 6.13
C VAL A 54 4.90 12.24 5.83
N ILE A 55 6.01 12.40 6.55
CA ILE A 55 7.03 11.35 6.65
C ILE A 55 6.61 10.40 7.77
N GLY A 56 6.32 9.14 7.43
CA GLY A 56 5.76 8.14 8.34
C GLY A 56 6.66 7.87 9.54
N ASN A 57 7.93 7.53 9.30
CA ASN A 57 8.94 7.29 10.33
C ASN A 57 10.16 8.23 10.15
N PRO A 58 10.12 9.46 10.70
CA PRO A 58 11.19 10.44 10.51
C PRO A 58 12.56 9.98 11.01
N GLU A 59 12.61 9.26 12.12
CA GLU A 59 13.85 8.82 12.73
C GLU A 59 14.49 7.66 11.96
N ALA A 60 13.72 6.66 11.55
CA ALA A 60 14.22 5.61 10.66
C ALA A 60 14.66 6.18 9.31
N PHE A 61 13.92 7.15 8.76
CA PHE A 61 14.28 7.83 7.52
C PHE A 61 15.61 8.57 7.62
N ARG A 62 15.83 9.30 8.72
CA ARG A 62 17.10 9.99 9.00
C ARG A 62 18.27 9.01 9.08
N ARG A 63 18.06 7.81 9.65
CA ARG A 63 19.09 6.77 9.78
C ARG A 63 19.19 5.84 8.56
N ARG A 64 18.36 6.01 7.53
CA ARG A 64 18.27 5.12 6.35
C ARG A 64 18.05 3.65 6.74
N ARG A 65 17.24 3.40 7.77
CA ARG A 65 16.85 2.06 8.21
C ARG A 65 15.37 1.85 7.94
N ARG A 66 14.94 0.61 7.79
CA ARG A 66 13.51 0.27 7.68
C ARG A 66 12.74 0.81 8.88
N TYR A 67 13.22 0.51 10.08
CA TYR A 67 12.71 1.00 11.36
C TYR A 67 13.85 1.08 12.39
N ILE A 68 13.57 1.63 13.58
CA ILE A 68 14.50 1.69 14.71
C ILE A 68 14.29 0.53 15.66
N ASP A 69 13.10 0.42 16.28
CA ASP A 69 12.79 -0.59 17.28
C ASP A 69 11.91 -1.70 16.68
N ARG A 70 10.88 -1.34 15.89
CA ARG A 70 9.98 -2.30 15.22
C ARG A 70 9.39 -1.74 13.93
N ASP A 71 8.99 -2.61 13.02
CA ASP A 71 8.25 -2.24 11.81
C ASP A 71 7.00 -1.39 12.15
N LEU A 72 7.02 -0.10 11.78
CA LEU A 72 5.92 0.85 12.01
C LEU A 72 4.61 0.36 11.40
N ASN A 73 4.67 -0.33 10.26
CA ASN A 73 3.50 -0.87 9.57
C ASN A 73 2.95 -2.15 10.22
N ARG A 74 3.29 -2.40 11.49
CA ARG A 74 2.73 -3.42 12.38
C ARG A 74 2.33 -2.85 13.76
N CYS A 75 2.34 -1.52 13.92
CA CYS A 75 2.15 -0.83 15.20
C CYS A 75 0.74 -0.26 15.41
N PHE A 76 -0.20 -0.53 14.52
CA PHE A 76 -1.53 0.12 14.49
C PHE A 76 -2.67 -0.74 15.04
N LEU A 77 -2.36 -1.79 15.81
CA LEU A 77 -3.39 -2.55 16.53
C LEU A 77 -4.01 -1.70 17.66
N PRO A 78 -5.35 -1.67 17.82
CA PRO A 78 -6.03 -0.86 18.84
C PRO A 78 -5.42 -1.03 20.24
N ASP A 79 -5.27 -2.28 20.68
CA ASP A 79 -4.72 -2.62 21.99
C ASP A 79 -3.29 -2.10 22.22
N LEU A 80 -2.48 -1.97 21.16
CA LEU A 80 -1.09 -1.51 21.24
C LEU A 80 -0.98 0.02 21.19
N VAL A 81 -1.95 0.67 20.57
CA VAL A 81 -2.08 2.14 20.49
C VAL A 81 -2.62 2.69 21.81
N GLU A 82 -3.51 1.97 22.48
CA GLU A 82 -4.07 2.36 23.78
C GLU A 82 -3.11 2.13 24.95
N CYS A 83 -2.27 1.08 24.87
CA CYS A 83 -1.21 0.86 25.83
C CYS A 83 -0.06 1.87 25.63
N GLU A 84 0.52 2.40 26.73
CA GLU A 84 1.81 3.11 26.71
C GLU A 84 2.99 2.15 26.45
N THR A 85 2.86 1.35 25.40
CA THR A 85 3.89 0.43 24.93
C THR A 85 5.13 1.23 24.56
N SER A 86 6.27 0.82 25.12
CA SER A 86 7.58 1.41 24.82
C SER A 86 8.05 1.06 23.41
N GLY A 87 8.76 1.97 22.76
CA GLY A 87 9.26 1.82 21.39
C GLY A 87 8.94 3.04 20.53
N LEU A 88 9.92 3.48 19.74
CA LEU A 88 9.80 4.68 18.91
C LEU A 88 8.65 4.56 17.90
N GLU A 89 8.46 3.40 17.28
CA GLU A 89 7.38 3.23 16.31
C GLU A 89 5.98 3.16 16.92
N PHE A 90 5.80 2.66 18.15
CA PHE A 90 4.51 2.75 18.85
C PHE A 90 4.18 4.20 19.23
N GLN A 91 5.16 4.96 19.71
CA GLN A 91 5.00 6.40 19.96
C GLN A 91 4.62 7.13 18.68
N ARG A 92 5.27 6.77 17.55
CA ARG A 92 4.99 7.37 16.26
C ARG A 92 3.60 7.01 15.73
N ALA A 93 3.14 5.77 15.90
CA ALA A 93 1.79 5.36 15.51
C ALA A 93 0.72 6.16 16.28
N ARG A 94 0.87 6.29 17.61
CA ARG A 94 -0.02 7.15 18.43
C ARG A 94 0.01 8.61 17.99
N GLU A 95 1.18 9.15 17.68
CA GLU A 95 1.32 10.52 17.19
C GLU A 95 0.59 10.73 15.86
N LEU A 96 0.74 9.81 14.90
CA LEU A 96 0.04 9.87 13.61
C LEU A 96 -1.48 9.83 13.79
N LEU A 97 -1.99 9.00 14.69
CA LEU A 97 -3.43 8.92 14.99
C LEU A 97 -3.94 10.18 15.69
N ARG A 98 -3.19 10.70 16.66
CA ARG A 98 -3.51 11.96 17.35
C ARG A 98 -3.54 13.16 16.39
N LEU A 99 -2.67 13.17 15.39
CA LEU A 99 -2.59 14.27 14.42
C LEU A 99 -3.60 14.13 13.28
N HIS A 100 -3.80 12.92 12.74
CA HIS A 100 -4.47 12.71 11.45
C HIS A 100 -5.56 11.64 11.46
N GLY A 101 -5.74 10.92 12.56
CA GLY A 101 -6.83 9.95 12.72
C GLY A 101 -8.21 10.64 12.70
N ALA A 102 -9.28 9.86 12.73
CA ALA A 102 -10.65 10.38 12.63
C ALA A 102 -10.98 11.43 13.70
N ASP A 103 -10.44 11.26 14.93
CA ASP A 103 -10.60 12.19 16.06
C ASP A 103 -9.34 13.05 16.30
N GLY A 104 -8.46 13.14 15.30
CA GLY A 104 -7.19 13.85 15.42
C GLY A 104 -7.30 15.38 15.27
N GLU A 105 -6.18 16.08 15.44
CA GLU A 105 -6.10 17.55 15.29
C GLU A 105 -6.43 18.03 13.87
N ASN A 106 -6.01 17.26 12.86
CA ASN A 106 -6.23 17.54 11.45
C ASN A 106 -6.75 16.24 10.79
N PRO A 107 -8.03 15.88 11.00
CA PRO A 107 -8.53 14.56 10.65
C PRO A 107 -8.50 14.32 9.14
N CYS A 108 -8.12 13.10 8.77
CA CYS A 108 -8.19 12.59 7.41
C CYS A 108 -9.16 11.41 7.36
N ALA A 109 -9.95 11.33 6.29
CA ALA A 109 -10.82 10.16 6.04
C ALA A 109 -10.12 9.10 5.18
N VAL A 110 -9.17 9.53 4.33
CA VAL A 110 -8.46 8.67 3.38
C VAL A 110 -6.97 8.74 3.67
N VAL A 111 -6.30 7.60 3.70
CA VAL A 111 -4.85 7.49 3.74
C VAL A 111 -4.30 6.77 2.52
N ILE A 112 -3.26 7.34 1.93
CA ILE A 112 -2.46 6.75 0.86
C ILE A 112 -1.04 6.58 1.39
N ASP A 113 -0.60 5.34 1.56
CA ASP A 113 0.74 5.03 2.05
C ASP A 113 1.63 4.56 0.89
N LEU A 114 2.80 5.17 0.76
CA LEU A 114 3.68 5.01 -0.39
C LEU A 114 4.90 4.17 0.00
N HIS A 115 5.03 3.00 -0.64
CA HIS A 115 6.09 2.03 -0.40
C HIS A 115 6.95 1.81 -1.66
N SER A 116 8.12 1.22 -1.44
CA SER A 116 8.94 0.65 -2.50
C SER A 116 9.48 -0.72 -2.09
N THR A 117 9.60 -1.61 -3.07
CA THR A 117 10.00 -3.01 -2.84
C THR A 117 11.18 -3.39 -3.73
N THR A 118 12.02 -4.32 -3.25
CA THR A 118 13.08 -4.94 -4.06
C THR A 118 12.54 -5.98 -5.03
N ALA A 119 11.32 -6.48 -4.82
CA ALA A 119 10.64 -7.41 -5.71
C ALA A 119 10.14 -6.73 -6.99
N ALA A 120 9.95 -7.48 -8.07
CA ALA A 120 9.59 -6.93 -9.37
C ALA A 120 8.09 -6.65 -9.51
N MET A 121 7.49 -6.08 -8.47
CA MET A 121 6.05 -5.81 -8.35
C MET A 121 5.52 -4.79 -9.37
N GLY A 122 6.38 -4.02 -10.02
CA GLY A 122 5.95 -2.92 -10.87
C GLY A 122 5.25 -1.83 -10.04
N ASN A 123 4.39 -1.03 -10.67
CA ASN A 123 3.49 -0.13 -9.95
C ASN A 123 2.23 -0.93 -9.60
N SER A 124 1.93 -1.08 -8.32
CA SER A 124 0.87 -1.94 -7.82
C SER A 124 0.15 -1.32 -6.64
N LEU A 125 -1.03 -1.85 -6.34
CA LEU A 125 -1.80 -1.45 -5.16
C LEU A 125 -1.81 -2.59 -4.14
N VAL A 126 -1.78 -2.24 -2.85
CA VAL A 126 -2.07 -3.18 -1.77
C VAL A 126 -3.31 -2.72 -1.01
N VAL A 127 -4.24 -3.65 -0.82
CA VAL A 127 -5.49 -3.45 -0.07
C VAL A 127 -5.55 -4.45 1.07
N TYR A 128 -5.97 -4.01 2.25
CA TYR A 128 -6.13 -4.85 3.43
C TYR A 128 -7.61 -5.07 3.74
N GLY A 129 -8.02 -6.33 3.75
CA GLY A 129 -9.42 -6.71 3.96
C GLY A 129 -10.38 -6.20 2.88
N ARG A 130 -11.67 -6.16 3.20
CA ARG A 130 -12.76 -5.93 2.22
C ARG A 130 -13.64 -4.75 2.59
N ARG A 131 -13.05 -3.64 3.05
CA ARG A 131 -13.82 -2.43 3.38
C ARG A 131 -14.39 -1.82 2.09
N PRO A 132 -15.71 -1.55 1.99
CA PRO A 132 -16.32 -1.07 0.74
C PRO A 132 -15.66 0.18 0.15
N ALA A 133 -15.25 1.14 0.99
CA ALA A 133 -14.59 2.35 0.53
C ALA A 133 -13.20 2.07 -0.10
N ASP A 134 -12.41 1.19 0.52
CA ASP A 134 -11.09 0.78 -0.01
C ASP A 134 -11.24 0.07 -1.36
N LEU A 135 -12.24 -0.82 -1.47
CA LEU A 135 -12.51 -1.55 -2.70
C LEU A 135 -12.99 -0.63 -3.82
N ALA A 136 -13.86 0.35 -3.53
CA ALA A 136 -14.22 1.38 -4.50
C ALA A 136 -13.00 2.20 -4.93
N PHE A 137 -12.18 2.62 -3.98
CA PHE A 137 -11.01 3.43 -4.27
C PHE A 137 -10.02 2.66 -5.15
N ALA A 138 -9.70 1.42 -4.80
CA ALA A 138 -8.83 0.55 -5.59
C ALA A 138 -9.43 0.26 -6.98
N ALA A 139 -10.75 0.05 -7.10
CA ALA A 139 -11.43 -0.15 -8.37
C ALA A 139 -11.33 1.05 -9.30
N LEU A 140 -11.48 2.27 -8.77
CA LEU A 140 -11.33 3.50 -9.57
C LEU A 140 -9.90 3.64 -10.10
N VAL A 141 -8.90 3.39 -9.26
CA VAL A 141 -7.48 3.50 -9.65
C VAL A 141 -7.11 2.39 -10.64
N GLN A 142 -7.54 1.15 -10.41
CA GLN A 142 -7.33 0.05 -11.36
C GLN A 142 -8.06 0.29 -12.68
N GLY A 143 -9.28 0.81 -12.68
CA GLY A 143 -9.99 1.16 -13.91
C GLY A 143 -9.28 2.24 -14.73
N ALA A 144 -8.58 3.15 -14.06
CA ALA A 144 -7.86 4.25 -14.73
C ALA A 144 -6.45 3.86 -15.20
N LEU A 145 -5.72 3.03 -14.46
CA LEU A 145 -4.30 2.72 -14.73
C LEU A 145 -4.01 1.25 -15.05
N GLY A 146 -4.95 0.33 -14.80
CA GLY A 146 -4.76 -1.11 -14.97
C GLY A 146 -3.78 -1.74 -13.98
N LEU A 147 -3.57 -1.14 -12.80
CA LEU A 147 -2.60 -1.64 -11.82
C LEU A 147 -3.04 -2.99 -11.22
N PRO A 148 -2.11 -3.95 -11.03
CA PRO A 148 -2.41 -5.14 -10.26
C PRO A 148 -2.67 -4.78 -8.80
N ILE A 149 -3.61 -5.49 -8.18
CA ILE A 149 -3.96 -5.31 -6.77
C ILE A 149 -3.57 -6.58 -6.02
N TYR A 150 -2.73 -6.44 -5.01
CA TYR A 150 -2.54 -7.46 -3.99
C TYR A 150 -3.56 -7.23 -2.87
N LEU A 151 -4.44 -8.21 -2.64
CA LEU A 151 -5.38 -8.19 -1.54
C LEU A 151 -4.82 -9.05 -0.41
N HIS A 152 -4.46 -8.41 0.69
CA HIS A 152 -3.98 -9.08 1.88
C HIS A 152 -5.09 -9.19 2.92
N GLU A 153 -5.48 -10.41 3.25
CA GLU A 153 -6.53 -10.71 4.22
C GLU A 153 -6.32 -12.10 4.83
N ALA A 154 -6.99 -12.35 5.97
CA ALA A 154 -6.99 -13.65 6.65
C ALA A 154 -5.59 -14.20 7.03
N ASP A 155 -4.62 -13.32 7.28
CA ASP A 155 -3.29 -13.66 7.80
C ASP A 155 -3.16 -13.12 9.24
N PRO A 156 -3.31 -13.96 10.28
CA PRO A 156 -3.18 -13.53 11.66
C PRO A 156 -1.74 -13.18 12.07
N GLU A 157 -0.73 -13.59 11.30
CA GLU A 157 0.67 -13.31 11.59
C GLU A 157 1.08 -11.89 11.16
N GLN A 158 0.32 -11.29 10.24
CA GLN A 158 0.57 -9.95 9.72
C GLN A 158 -0.65 -9.06 9.92
N THR A 159 -0.63 -8.27 10.99
CA THR A 159 -1.70 -7.37 11.39
C THR A 159 -1.16 -6.01 11.84
N GLY A 160 -2.05 -5.04 12.06
CA GLY A 160 -1.69 -3.72 12.56
C GLY A 160 -1.08 -2.82 11.49
N PHE A 161 -1.59 -2.90 10.26
CA PHE A 161 -1.14 -2.08 9.14
C PHE A 161 -1.61 -0.63 9.30
N LEU A 162 -0.77 0.32 8.91
CA LEU A 162 -1.03 1.76 9.05
C LEU A 162 -2.37 2.16 8.44
N VAL A 163 -2.61 1.74 7.20
CA VAL A 163 -3.76 2.20 6.42
C VAL A 163 -5.11 1.70 6.94
N GLU A 164 -5.12 0.69 7.82
CA GLU A 164 -6.34 0.16 8.44
C GLU A 164 -6.91 1.11 9.50
N SER A 165 -6.10 2.02 10.06
CA SER A 165 -6.56 2.95 11.11
C SER A 165 -7.33 4.17 10.59
N TRP A 166 -7.39 4.36 9.28
CA TRP A 166 -8.21 5.40 8.65
C TRP A 166 -9.47 4.78 8.04
N PRO A 167 -10.59 5.53 7.93
CA PRO A 167 -11.84 5.02 7.36
C PRO A 167 -11.69 4.43 5.95
N CYS A 168 -10.78 4.99 5.15
CA CYS A 168 -10.38 4.43 3.87
C CYS A 168 -8.85 4.46 3.71
N GLY A 169 -8.28 3.36 3.21
CA GLY A 169 -6.84 3.17 3.09
C GLY A 169 -6.43 2.47 1.79
N LEU A 170 -5.36 2.96 1.16
CA LEU A 170 -4.77 2.35 -0.03
C LEU A 170 -3.24 2.46 0.03
N VAL A 171 -2.55 1.39 -0.35
CA VAL A 171 -1.09 1.42 -0.50
C VAL A 171 -0.73 1.47 -1.97
N ILE A 172 0.25 2.31 -2.32
CA ILE A 172 0.96 2.24 -3.59
C ILE A 172 2.31 1.60 -3.33
N GLU A 173 2.58 0.48 -4.00
CA GLU A 173 3.83 -0.27 -3.92
C GLU A 173 4.53 -0.23 -5.27
N VAL A 174 5.81 0.19 -5.30
CA VAL A 174 6.56 0.37 -6.54
C VAL A 174 7.93 -0.31 -6.49
N GLY A 175 8.14 -1.29 -7.36
CA GLY A 175 9.41 -2.02 -7.49
C GLY A 175 9.68 -2.55 -8.90
N PRO A 176 10.88 -3.14 -9.14
CA PRO A 176 11.93 -3.40 -8.16
C PRO A 176 12.86 -2.19 -7.98
N VAL A 177 13.26 -1.92 -6.74
CA VAL A 177 14.33 -0.96 -6.43
C VAL A 177 15.08 -1.35 -5.15
N PRO A 178 16.42 -1.27 -5.12
CA PRO A 178 17.17 -1.49 -3.88
C PRO A 178 16.80 -0.47 -2.80
N GLN A 179 16.74 -0.94 -1.55
CA GLN A 179 16.58 -0.07 -0.39
C GLN A 179 17.70 0.99 -0.36
N GLY A 180 17.35 2.24 -0.05
CA GLY A 180 18.28 3.36 0.01
C GLY A 180 18.66 3.96 -1.35
N VAL A 181 18.19 3.41 -2.47
CA VAL A 181 18.50 3.91 -3.82
C VAL A 181 17.36 4.77 -4.36
N LEU A 182 17.70 5.98 -4.81
CA LEU A 182 16.80 6.82 -5.59
C LEU A 182 16.80 6.39 -7.05
N ASN A 183 15.62 6.20 -7.61
CA ASN A 183 15.45 5.77 -8.99
C ASN A 183 14.36 6.60 -9.68
N ALA A 184 14.72 7.22 -10.82
CA ALA A 184 13.81 8.11 -11.54
C ALA A 184 12.52 7.42 -12.00
N ARG A 185 12.60 6.15 -12.43
CA ARG A 185 11.42 5.38 -12.85
C ARG A 185 10.47 5.13 -11.68
N ILE A 186 11.02 4.75 -10.52
CA ILE A 186 10.22 4.48 -9.32
C ILE A 186 9.50 5.76 -8.87
N VAL A 187 10.24 6.86 -8.77
CA VAL A 187 9.68 8.18 -8.42
C VAL A 187 8.56 8.57 -9.37
N GLU A 188 8.76 8.42 -10.68
CA GLU A 188 7.75 8.79 -11.67
C GLU A 188 6.51 7.88 -11.60
N GLN A 189 6.70 6.57 -11.42
CA GLN A 189 5.59 5.63 -11.24
C GLN A 189 4.79 5.93 -9.95
N THR A 190 5.47 6.20 -8.83
CA THR A 190 4.82 6.65 -7.59
C THR A 190 4.06 7.96 -7.80
N ARG A 191 4.64 8.93 -8.52
CA ARG A 191 4.00 10.21 -8.84
C ARG A 191 2.72 10.03 -9.64
N LEU A 192 2.77 9.22 -10.70
CA LEU A 192 1.61 8.94 -11.56
C LEU A 192 0.51 8.17 -10.80
N GLY A 193 0.89 7.18 -10.00
CA GLY A 193 -0.04 6.44 -9.14
C GLY A 193 -0.74 7.35 -8.14
N LEU A 194 0.02 8.19 -7.42
CA LEU A 194 -0.51 9.14 -6.46
C LEU A 194 -1.41 10.19 -7.13
N GLN A 195 -1.00 10.75 -8.26
CA GLN A 195 -1.81 11.73 -8.98
C GLN A 195 -3.14 11.14 -9.45
N MET A 196 -3.14 9.89 -9.91
CA MET A 196 -4.40 9.22 -10.26
C MET A 196 -5.26 8.97 -9.03
N CYS A 197 -4.68 8.54 -7.91
CA CYS A 197 -5.43 8.35 -6.66
C CYS A 197 -6.16 9.64 -6.25
N LEU A 198 -5.48 10.79 -6.29
CA LEU A 198 -6.09 12.09 -5.96
C LEU A 198 -7.20 12.47 -6.95
N ARG A 199 -7.02 12.24 -8.25
CA ARG A 199 -8.06 12.46 -9.28
C ARG A 199 -9.26 11.54 -9.10
N SER A 200 -9.05 10.27 -8.77
CA SER A 200 -10.13 9.33 -8.49
C SER A 200 -10.98 9.77 -7.30
N LEU A 201 -10.35 10.29 -6.25
CA LEU A 201 -11.05 10.85 -5.07
C LEU A 201 -11.83 12.13 -5.42
N GLU A 202 -11.24 13.04 -6.20
CA GLU A 202 -11.93 14.24 -6.69
C GLU A 202 -13.16 13.87 -7.53
N HIS A 203 -13.02 12.99 -8.51
CA HIS A 203 -14.16 12.53 -9.31
C HIS A 203 -15.24 11.89 -8.44
N ALA A 204 -14.85 11.12 -7.40
CA ALA A 204 -15.82 10.55 -6.47
C ALA A 204 -16.56 11.65 -5.70
N LEU A 205 -15.84 12.67 -5.22
CA LEU A 205 -16.41 13.82 -4.51
C LEU A 205 -17.43 14.57 -5.37
N GLN A 206 -17.09 14.87 -6.62
CA GLN A 206 -17.95 15.56 -7.58
C GLN A 206 -19.13 14.70 -8.09
N GLY A 207 -19.15 13.40 -7.79
CA GLY A 207 -20.17 12.49 -8.32
C GLY A 207 -19.96 12.11 -9.78
N GLU A 208 -18.75 12.31 -10.30
CA GLU A 208 -18.36 12.03 -11.69
C GLU A 208 -17.64 10.68 -11.83
N ALA A 209 -17.22 10.07 -10.72
CA ALA A 209 -16.56 8.77 -10.70
C ALA A 209 -17.46 7.66 -11.26
N ARG A 210 -16.86 6.81 -12.09
CA ARG A 210 -17.49 5.61 -12.65
C ARG A 210 -16.62 4.43 -12.30
N LEU A 211 -17.21 3.47 -11.60
CA LEU A 211 -16.56 2.21 -11.30
C LEU A 211 -16.45 1.35 -12.58
N PRO A 212 -15.39 0.54 -12.72
CA PRO A 212 -15.33 -0.48 -13.74
C PRO A 212 -16.36 -1.59 -13.47
N ASP A 213 -16.62 -2.45 -14.47
CA ASP A 213 -17.56 -3.57 -14.34
C ASP A 213 -17.08 -4.60 -13.30
N ALA A 214 -15.77 -4.77 -13.17
CA ALA A 214 -15.17 -5.72 -12.26
C ALA A 214 -13.89 -5.16 -11.61
N LEU A 215 -13.64 -5.60 -10.38
CA LEU A 215 -12.39 -5.45 -9.66
C LEU A 215 -11.59 -6.75 -9.80
N VAL A 216 -10.34 -6.65 -10.24
CA VAL A 216 -9.43 -7.80 -10.34
C VAL A 216 -8.42 -7.73 -9.19
N VAL A 217 -8.41 -8.75 -8.35
CA VAL A 217 -7.49 -8.84 -7.21
C VAL A 217 -6.66 -10.11 -7.25
N HIS A 218 -5.49 -10.06 -6.64
CA HIS A 218 -4.67 -11.22 -6.32
C HIS A 218 -4.76 -11.43 -4.81
N ARG A 219 -5.66 -12.31 -4.38
CA ARG A 219 -5.91 -12.56 -2.96
C ARG A 219 -4.81 -13.42 -2.38
N HIS A 220 -4.26 -13.01 -1.24
CA HIS A 220 -3.28 -13.76 -0.48
C HIS A 220 -3.77 -15.18 -0.14
N LEU A 221 -2.87 -16.16 -0.28
CA LEU A 221 -3.08 -17.56 0.08
C LEU A 221 -2.15 -18.05 1.19
N GLY A 222 -1.05 -17.33 1.43
CA GLY A 222 0.01 -17.72 2.34
C GLY A 222 1.37 -17.28 1.81
N SER A 223 2.40 -17.43 2.64
CA SER A 223 3.78 -17.14 2.28
C SER A 223 4.63 -18.41 2.25
N ARG A 224 5.78 -18.34 1.57
CA ARG A 224 6.79 -19.40 1.52
C ARG A 224 8.12 -18.85 1.99
N ASP A 225 8.78 -19.55 2.89
CA ASP A 225 10.14 -19.27 3.31
C ASP A 225 11.15 -19.89 2.33
N LEU A 226 12.41 -19.46 2.42
CA LEU A 226 13.52 -20.19 1.83
C LEU A 226 13.69 -21.53 2.55
N PRO A 227 14.05 -22.62 1.85
CA PRO A 227 14.50 -23.85 2.50
C PRO A 227 15.69 -23.55 3.40
N LYS A 228 15.59 -23.89 4.69
CA LYS A 228 16.61 -23.63 5.71
C LYS A 228 17.11 -24.92 6.34
N SER A 229 18.35 -24.90 6.82
CA SER A 229 18.88 -25.96 7.69
C SER A 229 18.40 -25.81 9.13
N ASP A 230 18.69 -26.79 9.98
CA ASP A 230 18.29 -26.80 11.40
C ASP A 230 18.78 -25.59 12.21
N ASN A 231 19.82 -24.91 11.74
CA ASN A 231 20.35 -23.68 12.34
C ASN A 231 19.69 -22.39 11.80
N GLY A 232 18.72 -22.49 10.89
CA GLY A 232 17.99 -21.36 10.29
C GLY A 232 18.67 -20.72 9.07
N GLU A 233 19.82 -21.22 8.62
CA GLU A 233 20.52 -20.68 7.45
C GLU A 233 19.87 -21.14 6.13
N PRO A 234 19.68 -20.26 5.13
CA PRO A 234 19.17 -20.65 3.82
C PRO A 234 20.07 -21.67 3.10
N GLN A 235 19.46 -22.75 2.63
CA GLN A 235 20.10 -23.84 1.87
C GLN A 235 19.84 -23.76 0.36
N ALA A 236 18.87 -22.94 -0.04
CA ALA A 236 18.54 -22.67 -1.43
C ALA A 236 18.10 -21.22 -1.60
N LEU A 237 18.23 -20.71 -2.83
CA LEU A 237 17.81 -19.38 -3.22
C LEU A 237 16.53 -19.46 -4.05
N ILE A 238 15.82 -18.34 -4.21
CA ILE A 238 14.75 -18.22 -5.23
C ILE A 238 15.29 -18.70 -6.57
N HIS A 239 14.53 -19.58 -7.23
CA HIS A 239 14.95 -20.14 -8.49
C HIS A 239 15.18 -19.03 -9.53
N PRO A 240 16.27 -19.06 -10.33
CA PRO A 240 16.58 -17.98 -11.28
C PRO A 240 15.48 -17.71 -12.31
N GLU A 241 14.75 -18.75 -12.73
CA GLU A 241 13.61 -18.61 -13.65
C GLU A 241 12.35 -18.07 -12.98
N LEU A 242 12.30 -18.04 -11.65
CA LEU A 242 11.22 -17.43 -10.87
C LEU A 242 11.54 -15.98 -10.50
N GLN A 243 12.81 -15.65 -10.30
CA GLN A 243 13.25 -14.32 -9.88
C GLN A 243 12.70 -13.21 -10.79
N GLY A 244 11.95 -12.27 -10.19
CA GLY A 244 11.37 -11.13 -10.90
C GLY A 244 10.13 -11.45 -11.74
N ARG A 245 9.52 -12.62 -11.57
CA ARG A 245 8.25 -13.00 -12.22
C ARG A 245 7.02 -12.75 -11.36
N ASP A 246 7.06 -11.71 -10.51
CA ASP A 246 5.88 -11.27 -9.76
C ASP A 246 4.69 -11.08 -10.72
N TRP A 247 3.50 -11.48 -10.29
CA TRP A 247 2.24 -11.41 -11.06
C TRP A 247 2.08 -12.35 -12.26
N HIS A 248 3.08 -13.19 -12.55
CA HIS A 248 3.01 -14.10 -13.70
C HIS A 248 2.54 -15.49 -13.27
N ASP A 249 1.73 -16.13 -14.12
CA ASP A 249 1.48 -17.56 -13.99
C ASP A 249 2.81 -18.32 -14.05
N ILE A 250 2.91 -19.34 -13.20
CA ILE A 250 4.07 -20.21 -13.10
C ILE A 250 3.71 -21.58 -13.66
N ASP A 251 4.63 -22.17 -14.43
CA ASP A 251 4.50 -23.55 -14.87
C ASP A 251 4.50 -24.45 -13.62
N PRO A 252 3.53 -25.36 -13.43
CA PRO A 252 3.53 -26.28 -12.28
C PRO A 252 4.83 -27.09 -12.12
N ALA A 253 5.58 -27.30 -13.21
CA ALA A 253 6.87 -27.98 -13.19
C ALA A 253 8.07 -27.07 -12.83
N GLN A 254 7.88 -25.75 -12.75
CA GLN A 254 8.93 -24.80 -12.37
C GLN A 254 9.36 -25.02 -10.92
N ALA A 255 10.63 -25.29 -10.67
CA ALA A 255 11.14 -25.33 -9.30
C ALA A 255 11.02 -23.96 -8.60
N MET A 256 10.66 -23.95 -7.32
CA MET A 256 10.56 -22.73 -6.51
C MET A 256 11.94 -22.19 -6.12
N PHE A 257 12.86 -23.10 -5.79
CA PHE A 257 14.18 -22.76 -5.26
C PHE A 257 15.29 -23.57 -5.93
N ARG A 258 16.51 -23.05 -5.88
CA ARG A 258 17.72 -23.73 -6.36
C ARG A 258 18.82 -23.71 -5.31
N ALA A 259 19.35 -24.88 -4.97
CA ALA A 259 20.47 -25.05 -4.06
C ALA A 259 21.82 -24.77 -4.77
N ALA A 260 22.88 -24.62 -3.98
CA ALA A 260 24.21 -24.29 -4.50
C ALA A 260 24.82 -25.39 -5.39
N ASP A 261 24.42 -26.64 -5.21
CA ASP A 261 24.82 -27.79 -6.05
C ASP A 261 24.04 -27.87 -7.38
N GLY A 262 23.12 -26.93 -7.61
CA GLY A 262 22.25 -26.89 -8.78
C GLY A 262 20.98 -27.73 -8.65
N SER A 263 20.79 -28.44 -7.53
CA SER A 263 19.55 -29.18 -7.30
C SER A 263 18.37 -28.24 -7.07
N ASP A 264 17.25 -28.60 -7.67
CA ASP A 264 15.98 -27.89 -7.48
C ASP A 264 15.32 -28.32 -6.17
N ARG A 265 14.67 -27.37 -5.49
CA ARG A 265 14.02 -27.54 -4.19
C ARG A 265 12.67 -26.83 -4.18
N GLY A 266 11.80 -27.24 -3.27
CA GLY A 266 10.46 -26.69 -3.10
C GLY A 266 9.39 -27.76 -3.25
N GLU A 267 8.15 -27.36 -2.99
CA GLU A 267 6.97 -28.16 -3.26
C GLU A 267 6.44 -27.91 -4.68
N GLU A 268 5.48 -28.72 -5.11
CA GLU A 268 4.76 -28.47 -6.37
C GLU A 268 3.84 -27.25 -6.23
N TRP A 269 3.75 -26.45 -7.29
CA TRP A 269 2.80 -25.35 -7.34
C TRP A 269 1.37 -25.86 -7.43
N VAL A 270 0.44 -25.20 -6.74
CA VAL A 270 -0.98 -25.45 -6.98
C VAL A 270 -1.42 -24.66 -8.21
N ALA A 271 -2.21 -25.28 -9.09
CA ALA A 271 -2.68 -24.66 -10.31
C ALA A 271 -3.39 -23.31 -10.04
N GLY A 272 -2.95 -22.28 -10.75
CA GLY A 272 -3.50 -20.91 -10.66
C GLY A 272 -2.95 -20.09 -9.49
N GLU A 273 -1.93 -20.57 -8.78
CA GLU A 273 -1.15 -19.74 -7.85
C GLU A 273 -0.22 -18.79 -8.60
N ILE A 274 -0.19 -17.54 -8.14
CA ILE A 274 0.63 -16.47 -8.71
C ILE A 274 1.50 -15.88 -7.59
N PRO A 275 2.84 -15.87 -7.74
CA PRO A 275 3.74 -15.34 -6.74
C PRO A 275 3.82 -13.81 -6.79
N VAL A 276 4.01 -13.20 -5.63
CA VAL A 276 4.25 -11.75 -5.44
C VAL A 276 5.27 -11.54 -4.33
N PHE A 277 5.89 -10.36 -4.30
CA PHE A 277 6.98 -10.01 -3.37
C PHE A 277 8.14 -11.00 -3.42
N LEU A 278 8.47 -11.48 -4.63
CA LEU A 278 9.58 -12.39 -4.85
C LEU A 278 10.91 -11.76 -4.43
N ASN A 279 11.52 -12.33 -3.40
CA ASN A 279 12.81 -11.93 -2.86
C ASN A 279 12.80 -10.48 -2.32
N GLU A 280 11.75 -10.09 -1.59
CA GLU A 280 11.71 -8.83 -0.86
C GLU A 280 12.71 -8.83 0.31
N ALA A 281 13.66 -7.89 0.29
CA ALA A 281 14.74 -7.82 1.27
C ALA A 281 14.22 -7.66 2.71
N ALA A 282 13.17 -6.87 2.93
CA ALA A 282 12.56 -6.67 4.24
C ALA A 282 11.83 -7.90 4.78
N TYR A 283 11.56 -8.90 3.94
CA TYR A 283 10.83 -10.10 4.32
C TYR A 283 11.75 -11.26 4.74
N ALA A 284 13.06 -11.12 4.53
CA ALA A 284 14.06 -12.08 5.00
C ALA A 284 13.99 -12.29 6.53
N GLU A 285 13.85 -11.21 7.31
CA GLU A 285 13.69 -11.31 8.78
C GLU A 285 12.36 -11.97 9.20
N LYS A 286 11.38 -11.95 8.30
CA LYS A 286 10.04 -12.52 8.50
C LYS A 286 9.94 -13.97 8.03
N SER A 287 11.05 -14.54 7.52
CA SER A 287 11.05 -15.89 6.93
C SER A 287 10.05 -16.02 5.77
N ILE A 288 10.00 -14.97 4.93
CA ILE A 288 9.16 -14.93 3.73
C ILE A 288 10.05 -14.65 2.52
N ALA A 289 10.11 -15.62 1.61
CA ALA A 289 10.78 -15.53 0.32
C ALA A 289 9.85 -14.97 -0.77
N PHE A 290 8.55 -15.32 -0.72
CA PHE A 290 7.47 -14.74 -1.51
C PHE A 290 6.11 -15.07 -0.90
N SER A 291 5.07 -14.36 -1.34
CA SER A 291 3.67 -14.68 -1.04
C SER A 291 2.98 -15.29 -2.26
N LEU A 292 2.08 -16.22 -2.01
CA LEU A 292 1.22 -16.85 -3.02
C LEU A 292 -0.12 -16.14 -3.07
N THR A 293 -0.65 -16.01 -4.28
CA THR A 293 -1.94 -15.37 -4.50
C THR A 293 -2.81 -16.16 -5.46
N ARG A 294 -4.12 -15.90 -5.42
CA ARG A 294 -5.07 -16.33 -6.45
C ARG A 294 -5.68 -15.11 -7.12
N ARG A 295 -5.66 -15.10 -8.46
CA ARG A 295 -6.38 -14.11 -9.24
C ARG A 295 -7.89 -14.33 -9.12
N GLU A 296 -8.61 -13.30 -8.72
CA GLU A 296 -10.06 -13.30 -8.60
C GLU A 296 -10.63 -12.08 -9.34
N VAL A 297 -11.82 -12.26 -9.92
CA VAL A 297 -12.56 -11.20 -10.63
C VAL A 297 -13.89 -11.02 -9.92
N TRP A 298 -14.07 -9.87 -9.30
CA TRP A 298 -15.25 -9.57 -8.50
C TRP A 298 -16.13 -8.55 -9.20
N PRO A 299 -17.47 -8.75 -9.26
CA PRO A 299 -18.36 -7.70 -9.71
C PRO A 299 -18.27 -6.52 -8.75
N VAL A 300 -18.17 -5.29 -9.28
CA VAL A 300 -18.16 -4.10 -8.42
C VAL A 300 -19.57 -3.78 -7.95
N GLU A 301 -19.73 -3.56 -6.65
CA GLU A 301 -21.02 -3.17 -6.08
C GLU A 301 -21.17 -1.64 -6.04
N VAL A 302 -22.35 -1.15 -6.42
CA VAL A 302 -22.68 0.30 -6.38
C VAL A 302 -22.55 0.88 -4.96
N THR A 303 -22.82 0.06 -3.94
CA THR A 303 -22.70 0.42 -2.52
C THR A 303 -21.27 0.80 -2.13
N TRP A 304 -20.24 0.30 -2.83
CA TRP A 304 -18.85 0.63 -2.54
C TRP A 304 -18.55 2.09 -2.85
N LEU A 305 -18.98 2.59 -4.00
CA LEU A 305 -18.79 4.01 -4.36
C LEU A 305 -19.56 4.93 -3.41
N GLN A 306 -20.76 4.53 -3.00
CA GLN A 306 -21.54 5.27 -2.01
C GLN A 306 -20.79 5.38 -0.66
N ALA A 307 -20.16 4.29 -0.21
CA ALA A 307 -19.36 4.30 1.02
C ALA A 307 -18.16 5.26 0.91
N LEU A 308 -17.41 5.22 -0.20
CA LEU A 308 -16.30 6.15 -0.44
C LEU A 308 -16.79 7.61 -0.48
N GLN A 309 -17.89 7.88 -1.19
CA GLN A 309 -18.49 9.22 -1.30
C GLN A 309 -18.97 9.77 0.04
N GLN A 310 -19.55 8.93 0.89
CA GLN A 310 -19.95 9.32 2.23
C GLN A 310 -18.75 9.75 3.08
N LEU A 311 -17.65 8.99 3.04
CA LEU A 311 -16.45 9.29 3.81
C LEU A 311 -15.79 10.61 3.41
N ILE A 312 -15.69 10.88 2.11
CA ILE A 312 -15.01 12.09 1.60
C ILE A 312 -15.88 13.37 1.68
N ARG A 313 -17.21 13.21 1.82
CA ARG A 313 -18.17 14.33 2.02
C ARG A 313 -18.45 14.63 3.48
N ALA A 314 -18.27 13.67 4.37
CA ALA A 314 -18.51 13.82 5.80
C ALA A 314 -17.30 14.49 6.47
N ALA A 315 -17.28 15.83 6.50
CA ALA A 315 -16.53 16.64 7.45
C ALA A 315 -17.32 17.90 7.83
#